data_AF-A0A7S2N522-F1
#
_entry.id   AF-A0A7S2N522-F1
#
_cell.length_a   1.000
_cell.length_b   1.000
_cell.length_c   1.000
_cell.angle_alpha   90.00
_cell.angle_beta   90.00
_cell.angle_gamma   90.00
#
_symmetry.space_group_name_H-M   'P 1'
#
loop_
_entity.id
_entity.type
_entity.pdbx_description
1 polymer ?
#
loop_
_entity_poly.entity_id
_entity_poly.type
_entity_poly.pdbx_seq_one_letter_code
_entity_poly.pdbx_strand_id
1 'polypeptide(L)'
;MGVKKCKAVGTKIARGRSHSKRGTGLKFNLSSYDFISRFTAKTRISYAPNPKTPGSKSFDRYKKYQNCKTVGEALKHCKPADLLWEYERGYLNVLGGPMADKPACMSLPSSDPAIQSLAKFRGPNGCSIKMDPEVRKKLAKFSVLYGMDLDKIHEEAGKQCNSESADIQTARIIANEMARRKLDAGKPIGDNDVVEVLQVWGFPENDTRLNVLPEGVTTIHSDTLGVLRMRDGTYRIFDPTTRYAHVTKLLCQWFGTTKGKDAPPEFTFTGININHNYAGRRHRDANNEGPSAIKAIGKFTGGKLNYFPKDVKKKGRVDVAELDPKDSLKLDLTKKGFTFFNGNNAHGVDPFKGERFSLVYFTTAGFHKIKDKERNIMTELGFKMPTAESMDRVKEVSRKQDLLRAKQL
;
A
#
# COMPACT_ATOMS: atom_id res chain seq x y z
N MET A 1 3.72 13.41 13.02
CA MET A 1 2.80 12.51 13.76
C MET A 1 1.90 13.38 14.62
N GLY A 2 0.62 13.47 14.29
CA GLY A 2 -0.34 14.25 15.08
C GLY A 2 -0.69 13.47 16.33
N VAL A 3 -0.21 13.89 17.50
CA VAL A 3 -0.61 13.29 18.78
C VAL A 3 -1.96 13.88 19.17
N LYS A 4 -3.05 13.12 19.07
CA LYS A 4 -4.33 13.53 19.65
C LYS A 4 -4.36 13.22 21.15
N LYS A 5 -4.79 14.21 21.95
CA LYS A 5 -5.12 14.01 23.37
C LYS A 5 -6.50 13.34 23.45
N CYS A 6 -6.55 12.08 23.88
CA CYS A 6 -7.81 11.40 24.15
C CYS A 6 -8.33 11.80 25.55
N LYS A 7 -9.62 12.14 25.68
CA LYS A 7 -10.28 12.41 26.97
C LYS A 7 -10.53 11.08 27.71
N ALA A 8 -10.64 11.15 29.04
CA ALA A 8 -10.98 10.00 29.87
C ALA A 8 -12.33 9.40 29.42
N VAL A 9 -12.34 8.12 29.04
CA VAL A 9 -13.58 7.41 28.67
C VAL A 9 -14.10 6.71 29.92
N GLY A 10 -15.16 7.25 30.51
CA GLY A 10 -15.93 6.59 31.57
C GLY A 10 -16.66 5.36 31.00
N THR A 11 -16.49 4.21 31.65
CA THR A 11 -16.99 2.92 31.20
C THR A 11 -18.50 2.79 31.46
N LYS A 12 -19.33 2.65 30.41
CA LYS A 12 -20.64 2.00 30.53
C LYS A 12 -20.48 0.52 30.22
N ILE A 13 -20.54 -0.30 31.28
CA ILE A 13 -20.39 -1.76 31.23
C ILE A 13 -21.67 -2.36 30.64
N ALA A 14 -21.56 -3.07 29.51
CA ALA A 14 -22.60 -3.99 29.07
C ALA A 14 -22.62 -5.20 30.03
N ARG A 15 -23.64 -5.29 30.88
CA ARG A 15 -23.89 -6.45 31.73
C ARG A 15 -24.44 -7.59 30.87
N GLY A 16 -23.63 -8.61 30.62
CA GLY A 16 -24.03 -9.85 29.97
C GLY A 16 -22.89 -10.84 29.92
N ARG A 17 -22.76 -11.69 30.94
CA ARG A 17 -21.74 -12.76 30.97
C ARG A 17 -22.15 -13.89 30.04
N SER A 18 -21.57 -13.95 28.85
CA SER A 18 -21.29 -15.24 28.20
C SER A 18 -19.79 -15.45 28.20
N HIS A 19 -19.31 -16.50 28.86
CA HIS A 19 -17.91 -16.86 28.87
C HIS A 19 -17.58 -17.55 27.54
N SER A 20 -16.60 -17.05 26.79
CA SER A 20 -16.09 -17.76 25.63
C SER A 20 -15.52 -19.11 26.06
N LYS A 21 -16.07 -20.21 25.51
CA LYS A 21 -15.51 -21.55 25.69
C LYS A 21 -14.14 -21.61 25.01
N ARG A 22 -13.16 -22.25 25.65
CA ARG A 22 -11.85 -22.55 25.02
C ARG A 22 -12.12 -23.32 23.71
N GLY A 23 -11.64 -22.80 22.58
CA GLY A 23 -11.70 -23.49 21.28
C GLY A 23 -12.81 -23.03 20.32
N THR A 24 -13.69 -22.08 20.71
CA THR A 24 -14.70 -21.53 19.79
C THR A 24 -14.81 -20.00 19.91
N GLY A 25 -14.60 -19.27 18.81
CA GLY A 25 -14.72 -17.80 18.75
C GLY A 25 -13.46 -17.02 19.16
N LEU A 26 -13.55 -15.68 19.18
CA LEU A 26 -12.46 -14.79 19.62
C LEU A 26 -12.31 -14.86 21.15
N LYS A 27 -11.06 -14.90 21.64
CA LYS A 27 -10.77 -14.91 23.09
C LYS A 27 -11.13 -13.61 23.81
N PHE A 28 -11.13 -12.48 23.09
CA PHE A 28 -11.50 -11.14 23.55
C PHE A 28 -12.26 -10.42 22.42
N ASN A 29 -13.00 -9.36 22.74
CA ASN A 29 -13.77 -8.51 21.83
C ASN A 29 -12.86 -7.76 20.84
N LEU A 30 -13.34 -7.59 19.60
CA LEU A 30 -12.64 -6.86 18.53
C LEU A 30 -12.35 -5.40 18.90
N SER A 31 -13.30 -4.73 19.55
CA SER A 31 -13.12 -3.33 19.99
C SER A 31 -12.01 -3.18 21.01
N SER A 32 -11.80 -4.18 21.88
CA SER A 32 -10.72 -4.18 22.87
C SER A 32 -9.36 -4.34 22.20
N TYR A 33 -9.27 -5.14 21.13
CA TYR A 33 -8.06 -5.27 20.32
C TYR A 33 -7.66 -3.97 19.64
N ASP A 34 -8.57 -3.35 18.89
CA ASP A 34 -8.32 -2.08 18.21
C ASP A 34 -7.87 -1.01 19.21
N PHE A 35 -8.57 -0.90 20.34
CA PHE A 35 -8.26 0.08 21.36
C PHE A 35 -6.87 -0.08 21.99
N ILE A 36 -6.51 -1.29 22.45
CA ILE A 36 -5.22 -1.53 23.11
C ILE A 36 -4.04 -1.48 22.12
N SER A 37 -4.26 -1.88 20.87
CA SER A 37 -3.21 -1.88 19.84
C SER A 37 -2.69 -0.47 19.50
N ARG A 38 -3.43 0.58 19.88
CA ARG A 38 -3.08 2.00 19.69
C ARG A 38 -2.32 2.59 20.89
N PHE A 39 -2.03 1.82 21.93
CA PHE A 39 -1.25 2.32 23.05
C PHE A 39 0.19 2.66 22.64
N THR A 40 0.76 3.64 23.32
CA THR A 40 2.18 3.97 23.25
C THR A 40 2.83 3.65 24.59
N ALA A 41 4.17 3.66 24.65
CA ALA A 41 4.88 3.52 25.92
C ALA A 41 4.39 4.51 26.99
N LYS A 42 3.89 5.68 26.58
CA LYS A 42 3.46 6.79 27.45
C LYS A 42 1.96 6.80 27.75
N THR A 43 1.17 5.87 27.21
CA THR A 43 -0.26 5.76 27.58
C THR A 43 -0.37 5.48 29.07
N ARG A 44 -1.13 6.30 29.79
CA ARG A 44 -1.26 6.24 31.24
C ARG A 44 -2.37 5.28 31.64
N ILE A 45 -2.08 4.45 32.62
CA ILE A 45 -2.96 3.38 33.07
C ILE A 45 -2.92 3.25 34.60
N SER A 46 -3.95 2.62 35.16
CA SER A 46 -3.91 2.09 36.52
C SER A 46 -4.60 0.73 36.57
N TYR A 47 -4.20 -0.09 37.54
CA TYR A 47 -4.78 -1.40 37.76
C TYR A 47 -5.60 -1.43 39.05
N ALA A 48 -6.65 -2.25 39.05
CA ALA A 48 -7.38 -2.61 40.27
C ALA A 48 -6.50 -3.49 41.18
N PRO A 49 -6.84 -3.63 42.48
CA PRO A 49 -6.20 -4.61 43.36
C PRO A 49 -6.21 -6.02 42.73
N ASN A 50 -5.14 -6.79 42.93
CA ASN A 50 -4.91 -8.07 42.26
C ASN A 50 -6.12 -9.03 42.39
N PRO A 51 -6.88 -9.27 41.31
CA PRO A 51 -8.09 -10.08 41.35
C PRO A 51 -7.79 -11.57 41.08
N LYS A 52 -6.52 -11.94 40.93
CA LYS A 52 -6.12 -13.31 40.56
C LYS A 52 -6.06 -14.22 41.79
N THR A 53 -6.19 -15.52 41.57
CA THR A 53 -6.07 -16.52 42.63
C THR A 53 -4.63 -16.60 43.14
N PRO A 54 -4.39 -16.44 44.47
CA PRO A 54 -3.07 -16.63 45.07
C PRO A 54 -2.45 -17.98 44.70
N GLY A 55 -1.13 -17.99 44.45
CA GLY A 55 -0.41 -19.19 44.01
C GLY A 55 -0.49 -19.50 42.51
N SER A 56 -1.26 -18.73 41.72
CA SER A 56 -1.30 -18.89 40.26
C SER A 56 -0.19 -18.10 39.55
N LYS A 57 0.30 -18.62 38.40
CA LYS A 57 1.26 -17.89 37.53
C LYS A 57 0.75 -16.50 37.10
N SER A 58 -0.56 -16.31 36.99
CA SER A 58 -1.17 -15.00 36.70
C SER A 58 -1.12 -14.05 37.88
N PHE A 59 -1.25 -14.55 39.11
CA PHE A 59 -1.16 -13.75 40.32
C PHE A 59 0.23 -13.18 40.50
N ASP A 60 1.27 -14.01 40.35
CA ASP A 60 2.66 -13.57 40.47
C ASP A 60 3.04 -12.57 39.37
N ARG A 61 2.48 -12.73 38.16
CA ARG A 61 2.71 -11.79 37.06
C ARG A 61 1.98 -10.46 37.31
N TYR A 62 0.71 -10.50 37.71
CA TYR A 62 -0.07 -9.29 38.04
C TYR A 62 0.57 -8.47 39.15
N LYS A 63 1.09 -9.12 40.19
CA LYS A 63 1.81 -8.46 41.29
C LYS A 63 2.99 -7.60 40.80
N LYS A 64 3.64 -7.98 39.68
CA LYS A 64 4.77 -7.25 39.09
C LYS A 64 4.38 -5.99 38.34
N TYR A 65 3.16 -5.90 37.79
CA TYR A 65 2.74 -4.77 36.97
C TYR A 65 1.56 -3.96 37.50
N GLN A 66 0.89 -4.40 38.58
CA GLN A 66 -0.28 -3.72 39.15
C GLN A 66 -0.01 -2.26 39.58
N ASN A 67 1.24 -1.92 39.89
CA ASN A 67 1.65 -0.58 40.32
C ASN A 67 2.23 0.27 39.18
N CYS A 68 2.30 -0.27 37.95
CA CYS A 68 2.79 0.47 36.79
C CYS A 68 1.82 1.58 36.41
N LYS A 69 2.37 2.75 36.04
CA LYS A 69 1.59 3.95 35.69
C LYS A 69 1.46 4.14 34.18
N THR A 70 2.29 3.44 33.41
CA THR A 70 2.29 3.52 31.95
C THR A 70 2.31 2.14 31.29
N VAL A 71 1.84 2.06 30.05
CA VAL A 71 1.88 0.83 29.25
C VAL A 71 3.33 0.37 29.03
N GLY A 72 4.27 1.29 28.81
CA GLY A 72 5.68 0.96 28.64
C GLY A 72 6.31 0.29 29.87
N GLU A 73 5.94 0.74 31.07
CA GLU A 73 6.34 0.07 32.33
C GLU A 73 5.69 -1.31 32.46
N ALA A 74 4.39 -1.40 32.24
CA ALA A 74 3.66 -2.66 32.40
C ALA A 74 4.16 -3.75 31.45
N LEU A 75 4.47 -3.40 30.19
CA LEU A 75 4.94 -4.35 29.18
C LEU A 75 6.34 -4.95 29.46
N LYS A 76 7.11 -4.40 30.42
CA LYS A 76 8.33 -5.05 30.90
C LYS A 76 8.04 -6.31 31.72
N HIS A 77 6.83 -6.43 32.26
CA HIS A 77 6.45 -7.46 33.22
C HIS A 77 5.21 -8.27 32.81
N CYS A 78 4.38 -7.72 31.93
CA CYS A 78 3.17 -8.35 31.42
C CYS A 78 3.28 -8.66 29.92
N LYS A 79 2.44 -9.59 29.48
CA LYS A 79 2.19 -9.80 28.06
C LYS A 79 1.12 -8.81 27.61
N PRO A 80 1.14 -8.35 26.37
CA PRO A 80 0.02 -7.57 25.83
C PRO A 80 -1.36 -8.26 25.94
N ALA A 81 -1.41 -9.60 25.97
CA ALA A 81 -2.63 -10.36 26.25
C ALA A 81 -3.19 -10.17 27.67
N ASP A 82 -2.32 -9.86 28.63
CA ASP A 82 -2.74 -9.50 29.98
C ASP A 82 -3.48 -8.15 29.94
N LEU A 83 -3.01 -7.16 29.15
CA LEU A 83 -3.69 -5.86 29.01
C LEU A 83 -5.16 -5.99 28.59
N LEU A 84 -5.46 -6.85 27.61
CA LEU A 84 -6.86 -7.11 27.20
C LEU A 84 -7.66 -7.80 28.28
N TRP A 85 -7.05 -8.80 28.92
CA TRP A 85 -7.72 -9.57 29.96
C TRP A 85 -8.12 -8.68 31.11
N GLU A 86 -7.22 -7.77 31.51
CA GLU A 86 -7.49 -6.80 32.55
C GLU A 86 -8.49 -5.74 32.09
N TYR A 87 -8.40 -5.25 30.85
CA TYR A 87 -9.33 -4.24 30.31
C TYR A 87 -10.78 -4.74 30.25
N GLU A 88 -11.01 -5.90 29.64
CA GLU A 88 -12.37 -6.43 29.48
C GLU A 88 -13.06 -6.83 30.79
N ARG A 89 -12.27 -7.05 31.84
CA ARG A 89 -12.77 -7.40 33.17
C ARG A 89 -12.82 -6.20 34.11
N GLY A 90 -12.51 -5.00 33.62
CA GLY A 90 -12.53 -3.77 34.40
C GLY A 90 -11.40 -3.66 35.42
N TYR A 91 -10.33 -4.43 35.25
CA TYR A 91 -9.15 -4.40 36.12
C TYR A 91 -8.07 -3.44 35.62
N LEU A 92 -8.12 -3.03 34.35
CA LEU A 92 -7.25 -2.02 33.76
C LEU A 92 -8.06 -0.77 33.44
N ASN A 93 -7.69 0.36 34.04
CA ASN A 93 -8.24 1.67 33.76
C ASN A 93 -7.28 2.48 32.89
N VAL A 94 -7.79 3.12 31.84
CA VAL A 94 -7.00 3.98 30.94
C VAL A 94 -7.21 5.44 31.32
N LEU A 95 -6.15 6.07 31.83
CA LEU A 95 -6.17 7.44 32.36
C LEU A 95 -5.82 8.51 31.28
N GLY A 96 -5.80 8.10 30.02
CA GLY A 96 -5.43 8.92 28.86
C GLY A 96 -3.93 8.95 28.58
N GLY A 97 -3.46 10.01 27.92
CA GLY A 97 -2.08 10.12 27.44
C GLY A 97 -1.95 9.83 25.94
N PRO A 98 -0.72 9.81 25.38
CA PRO A 98 -0.51 9.62 23.96
C PRO A 98 -0.97 8.24 23.48
N MET A 99 -1.76 8.22 22.42
CA MET A 99 -2.14 7.02 21.67
C MET A 99 -1.79 7.24 20.20
N ALA A 100 -1.51 6.15 19.50
CA ALA A 100 -1.27 6.16 18.07
C ALA A 100 -2.59 6.24 17.29
N ASP A 101 -2.56 6.89 16.14
CA ASP A 101 -3.73 6.97 15.24
C ASP A 101 -4.06 5.63 14.58
N LYS A 102 -3.05 4.76 14.42
CA LYS A 102 -3.16 3.41 13.85
C LYS A 102 -2.53 2.40 14.82
N PRO A 103 -2.92 1.11 14.77
CA PRO A 103 -2.27 0.05 15.54
C PRO A 103 -0.75 0.03 15.38
N ALA A 104 -0.02 -0.33 16.44
CA ALA A 104 1.45 -0.36 16.47
C ALA A 104 2.07 -1.18 15.32
N CYS A 105 1.36 -2.17 14.81
CA CYS A 105 1.80 -2.98 13.69
C CYS A 105 1.68 -2.39 12.29
N MET A 106 0.96 -1.28 12.18
CA MET A 106 0.88 -0.48 10.95
C MET A 106 1.81 0.72 11.03
N SER A 107 2.61 0.82 12.09
CA SER A 107 3.62 1.85 12.26
C SER A 107 4.93 1.41 11.62
N LEU A 108 5.76 2.39 11.23
CA LEU A 108 7.14 2.12 10.79
C LEU A 108 7.90 1.34 11.87
N PRO A 109 8.91 0.53 11.50
CA PRO A 109 9.79 -0.13 12.45
C PRO A 109 10.31 0.86 13.49
N SER A 110 10.14 0.52 14.77
CA SER A 110 10.48 1.38 15.90
C SER A 110 11.51 0.71 16.79
N SER A 111 12.43 1.50 17.35
CA SER A 111 13.35 1.06 18.40
C SER A 111 12.72 1.06 19.80
N ASP A 112 11.50 1.60 19.96
CA ASP A 112 10.78 1.61 21.23
C ASP A 112 10.33 0.18 21.60
N PRO A 113 10.78 -0.39 22.74
CA PRO A 113 10.46 -1.75 23.15
C PRO A 113 8.96 -2.00 23.36
N ALA A 114 8.20 -0.98 23.79
CA ALA A 114 6.76 -1.09 23.98
C ALA A 114 6.05 -1.15 22.63
N ILE A 115 6.47 -0.33 21.65
CA ILE A 115 5.93 -0.38 20.28
C ILE A 115 6.28 -1.71 19.64
N GLN A 116 7.51 -2.21 19.79
CA GLN A 116 7.88 -3.54 19.28
C GLN A 116 7.03 -4.65 19.92
N SER A 117 6.77 -4.57 21.23
CA SER A 117 5.97 -5.56 21.94
C SER A 117 4.50 -5.52 21.54
N LEU A 118 3.94 -4.33 21.35
CA LEU A 118 2.56 -4.12 20.86
C LEU A 118 2.42 -4.46 19.37
N ALA A 119 3.43 -4.20 18.54
CA ALA A 119 3.45 -4.57 17.13
C ALA A 119 3.52 -6.09 16.94
N LYS A 120 4.19 -6.80 17.86
CA LYS A 120 4.14 -8.27 17.96
C LYS A 120 2.84 -8.77 18.55
N PHE A 121 2.09 -7.91 19.25
CA PHE A 121 0.87 -8.33 19.91
C PHE A 121 -0.29 -8.42 18.94
N ARG A 122 -0.83 -9.61 18.95
CA ARG A 122 -1.72 -10.10 17.96
C ARG A 122 -2.92 -10.78 18.62
N GLY A 123 -4.14 -10.38 18.29
CA GLY A 123 -5.35 -11.07 18.76
C GLY A 123 -5.59 -12.44 18.18
N PRO A 124 -6.80 -13.04 18.34
CA PRO A 124 -7.41 -13.74 17.23
C PRO A 124 -7.62 -12.67 16.17
N ASN A 125 -6.51 -12.33 15.52
CA ASN A 125 -6.39 -10.92 15.22
C ASN A 125 -5.01 -10.30 15.43
N GLY A 126 -3.87 -10.96 15.18
CA GLY A 126 -2.66 -10.19 14.82
C GLY A 126 -2.88 -8.80 14.30
N CYS A 127 -3.82 -8.64 13.44
CA CYS A 127 -3.96 -9.32 12.18
C CYS A 127 -5.03 -8.39 11.57
N SER A 128 -4.96 -8.18 10.28
CA SER A 128 -5.97 -8.81 9.44
C SER A 128 -7.12 -9.49 10.22
N ILE A 129 -8.35 -8.97 10.29
CA ILE A 129 -9.44 -9.55 11.12
C ILE A 129 -10.01 -10.87 10.56
N LYS A 130 -9.16 -11.77 10.06
CA LYS A 130 -9.34 -12.47 8.80
C LYS A 130 -9.05 -11.46 7.73
N MET A 131 -8.14 -11.85 6.84
CA MET A 131 -8.17 -11.38 5.48
C MET A 131 -9.63 -11.36 5.11
N ASP A 132 -10.12 -10.20 4.64
CA ASP A 132 -11.53 -10.00 4.30
C ASP A 132 -12.12 -11.32 3.78
N PRO A 133 -13.22 -11.86 4.34
CA PRO A 133 -13.62 -13.24 4.08
C PRO A 133 -13.69 -13.59 2.59
N GLU A 134 -14.07 -12.64 1.75
CA GLU A 134 -14.06 -12.81 0.29
C GLU A 134 -12.63 -12.80 -0.27
N VAL A 135 -11.75 -11.92 0.19
CA VAL A 135 -10.31 -11.97 -0.12
C VAL A 135 -9.70 -13.30 0.35
N ARG A 136 -10.00 -13.79 1.57
CA ARG A 136 -9.48 -15.08 2.07
C ARG A 136 -9.99 -16.24 1.27
N LYS A 137 -11.29 -16.27 0.97
CA LYS A 137 -11.91 -17.29 0.11
C LYS A 137 -11.27 -17.30 -1.27
N LYS A 138 -11.00 -16.12 -1.84
CA LYS A 138 -10.29 -15.95 -3.10
C LYS A 138 -8.86 -16.48 -3.02
N LEU A 139 -8.10 -16.09 -2.00
CA LEU A 139 -6.73 -16.57 -1.83
C LEU A 139 -6.68 -18.08 -1.57
N ALA A 140 -7.58 -18.63 -0.75
CA ALA A 140 -7.66 -20.05 -0.47
C ALA A 140 -7.86 -20.88 -1.75
N LYS A 141 -8.69 -20.41 -2.68
CA LYS A 141 -8.85 -21.04 -4.00
C LYS A 141 -7.50 -21.14 -4.73
N PHE A 142 -6.73 -20.05 -4.77
CA PHE A 142 -5.43 -20.03 -5.44
C PHE A 142 -4.36 -20.79 -4.67
N SER A 143 -4.35 -20.72 -3.35
CA SER A 143 -3.43 -21.49 -2.51
C SER A 143 -3.59 -22.98 -2.73
N VAL A 144 -4.83 -23.49 -2.77
CA VAL A 144 -5.10 -24.90 -3.12
C VAL A 144 -4.62 -25.22 -4.53
N LEU A 145 -4.97 -24.37 -5.52
CA LEU A 145 -4.55 -24.56 -6.91
C LEU A 145 -3.02 -24.61 -7.08
N TYR A 146 -2.28 -23.88 -6.24
CA TYR A 146 -0.82 -23.78 -6.32
C TYR A 146 -0.09 -24.70 -5.34
N GLY A 147 -0.82 -25.51 -4.54
CA GLY A 147 -0.21 -26.39 -3.54
C GLY A 147 0.48 -25.63 -2.40
N MET A 148 -0.07 -24.48 -2.03
CA MET A 148 0.46 -23.58 -1.00
C MET A 148 -0.39 -23.66 0.28
N ASP A 149 0.27 -23.64 1.44
CA ASP A 149 -0.40 -23.54 2.74
C ASP A 149 -0.67 -22.07 3.08
N LEU A 150 -1.92 -21.64 2.90
CA LEU A 150 -2.34 -20.26 3.14
C LEU A 150 -2.10 -19.81 4.59
N ASP A 151 -2.35 -20.69 5.56
CA ASP A 151 -2.24 -20.33 6.98
C ASP A 151 -0.77 -20.21 7.38
N LYS A 152 0.08 -21.12 6.91
CA LYS A 152 1.53 -21.01 7.08
C LYS A 152 2.09 -19.73 6.45
N ILE A 153 1.71 -19.42 5.20
CA ILE A 153 2.14 -18.19 4.52
C ILE A 153 1.72 -16.95 5.31
N HIS A 154 0.47 -16.91 5.76
CA HIS A 154 -0.05 -15.79 6.52
C HIS A 154 0.67 -15.63 7.87
N GLU A 155 0.95 -16.74 8.56
CA GLU A 155 1.70 -16.74 9.81
C GLU A 155 3.15 -16.24 9.61
N GLU A 156 3.83 -16.69 8.56
CA GLU A 156 5.19 -16.27 8.22
C GLU A 156 5.26 -14.79 7.79
N ALA A 157 4.31 -14.34 6.96
CA ALA A 157 4.17 -12.93 6.59
C ALA A 157 4.02 -12.03 7.82
N GLY A 158 3.25 -12.48 8.82
CA GLY A 158 3.06 -11.77 10.08
C GLY A 158 4.31 -11.65 10.98
N LYS A 159 5.35 -12.46 10.71
CA LYS A 159 6.64 -12.43 11.45
C LYS A 159 7.64 -11.44 10.84
N GLN A 160 7.43 -10.99 9.61
CA GLN A 160 8.34 -10.04 8.97
C GLN A 160 8.11 -8.62 9.52
N CYS A 161 9.16 -8.01 10.07
CA CYS A 161 9.15 -6.60 10.52
C CYS A 161 9.30 -5.65 9.32
N ASN A 162 8.31 -5.59 8.44
CA ASN A 162 8.25 -4.65 7.32
C ASN A 162 7.05 -3.70 7.44
N SER A 163 6.91 -2.77 6.50
CA SER A 163 5.81 -1.79 6.47
C SER A 163 4.50 -2.35 5.88
N GLU A 164 4.42 -3.64 5.56
CA GLU A 164 3.26 -4.29 4.95
C GLU A 164 2.49 -5.12 5.98
N SER A 165 1.16 -5.10 5.94
CA SER A 165 0.37 -6.01 6.77
C SER A 165 0.52 -7.46 6.31
N ALA A 166 0.27 -8.43 7.19
CA ALA A 166 0.28 -9.85 6.85
C ALA A 166 -0.69 -10.19 5.69
N ASP A 167 -1.83 -9.50 5.59
CA ASP A 167 -2.77 -9.66 4.47
C ASP A 167 -2.16 -9.27 3.14
N ILE A 168 -1.58 -8.07 3.09
CA ILE A 168 -0.95 -7.53 1.90
C ILE A 168 0.15 -8.48 1.45
N GLN A 169 1.01 -8.89 2.37
CA GLN A 169 2.08 -9.83 2.09
C GLN A 169 1.55 -11.18 1.60
N THR A 170 0.53 -11.76 2.26
CA THR A 170 -0.06 -13.05 1.85
C THR A 170 -0.62 -12.96 0.44
N ALA A 171 -1.40 -11.92 0.15
CA ALA A 171 -1.97 -11.66 -1.17
C ALA A 171 -0.88 -11.48 -2.24
N ARG A 172 0.19 -10.74 -1.93
CA ARG A 172 1.33 -10.54 -2.83
C ARG A 172 2.14 -11.81 -3.05
N ILE A 173 2.31 -12.67 -2.05
CA ILE A 173 2.98 -13.98 -2.19
C ILE A 173 2.20 -14.86 -3.18
N ILE A 174 0.87 -14.95 -3.03
CA ILE A 174 0.02 -15.71 -3.96
C ILE A 174 0.03 -15.09 -5.37
N ALA A 175 -0.06 -13.75 -5.48
CA ALA A 175 0.03 -13.05 -6.75
C ALA A 175 1.40 -13.26 -7.44
N ASN A 176 2.48 -13.31 -6.65
CA ASN A 176 3.83 -13.56 -7.14
C ASN A 176 4.00 -15.00 -7.63
N GLU A 177 3.39 -15.99 -6.97
CA GLU A 177 3.37 -17.36 -7.46
C GLU A 177 2.53 -17.49 -8.74
N MET A 178 1.38 -16.82 -8.82
CA MET A 178 0.59 -16.75 -10.05
C MET A 178 1.40 -16.15 -11.20
N ALA A 179 2.10 -15.03 -10.95
CA ALA A 179 2.96 -14.40 -11.94
C ALA A 179 4.10 -15.32 -12.39
N ARG A 180 4.75 -16.03 -11.46
CA ARG A 180 5.80 -17.01 -11.77
C ARG A 180 5.29 -18.08 -12.73
N ARG A 181 4.13 -18.68 -12.45
CA ARG A 181 3.53 -19.72 -13.31
C ARG A 181 3.17 -19.20 -14.70
N LYS A 182 2.67 -17.97 -14.80
CA LYS A 182 2.37 -17.32 -16.09
C LYS A 182 3.64 -17.06 -16.90
N LEU A 183 4.72 -16.65 -16.25
CA LEU A 183 6.03 -16.48 -16.87
C LEU A 183 6.60 -17.83 -17.36
N ASP A 184 6.56 -18.87 -16.51
CA ASP A 184 7.08 -20.21 -16.83
C ASP A 184 6.34 -20.88 -18.00
N ALA A 185 5.07 -20.52 -18.22
CA ALA A 185 4.30 -21.02 -19.36
C ALA A 185 4.86 -20.54 -20.72
N GLY A 186 5.77 -19.56 -20.74
CA GLY A 186 6.46 -19.08 -21.95
C GLY A 186 5.57 -18.37 -22.97
N LYS A 187 4.28 -18.16 -22.66
CA LYS A 187 3.33 -17.46 -23.54
C LYS A 187 3.51 -15.94 -23.42
N PRO A 188 3.23 -15.16 -24.49
CA PRO A 188 3.18 -13.71 -24.38
C PRO A 188 2.17 -13.27 -23.32
N ILE A 189 2.61 -12.41 -22.40
CA ILE A 189 1.74 -11.86 -21.34
C ILE A 189 0.77 -10.84 -21.95
N GLY A 190 -0.53 -11.05 -21.76
CA GLY A 190 -1.60 -10.15 -22.20
C GLY A 190 -2.32 -9.45 -21.05
N ASP A 191 -3.32 -8.61 -21.40
CA ASP A 191 -4.07 -7.82 -20.41
C ASP A 191 -4.77 -8.69 -19.35
N ASN A 192 -5.35 -9.82 -19.77
CA ASN A 192 -6.03 -10.75 -18.84
C ASN A 192 -5.08 -11.35 -17.82
N ASP A 193 -3.84 -11.67 -18.21
CA ASP A 193 -2.83 -12.19 -17.29
C ASP A 193 -2.50 -11.19 -16.18
N VAL A 194 -2.39 -9.91 -16.55
CA VAL A 194 -2.13 -8.84 -15.60
C VAL A 194 -3.35 -8.59 -14.71
N VAL A 195 -4.56 -8.59 -15.27
CA VAL A 195 -5.80 -8.45 -14.48
C VAL A 195 -5.90 -9.56 -13.43
N GLU A 196 -5.67 -10.82 -13.80
CA GLU A 196 -5.73 -11.94 -12.85
C GLU A 196 -4.73 -11.79 -11.70
N VAL A 197 -3.50 -11.37 -12.00
CA VAL A 197 -2.45 -11.14 -10.99
C VAL A 197 -2.81 -9.95 -10.09
N LEU A 198 -3.25 -8.83 -10.66
CA LEU A 198 -3.59 -7.62 -9.89
C LEU A 198 -4.88 -7.78 -9.08
N GLN A 199 -5.81 -8.61 -9.52
CA GLN A 199 -6.96 -9.02 -8.73
C GLN A 199 -6.58 -9.76 -7.45
N VAL A 200 -5.42 -10.43 -7.44
CA VAL A 200 -4.88 -11.10 -6.25
C VAL A 200 -3.91 -10.20 -5.48
N TRP A 201 -3.30 -9.21 -6.13
CA TRP A 201 -2.33 -8.31 -5.51
C TRP A 201 -2.87 -7.58 -4.28
N GLY A 202 -2.12 -7.65 -3.17
CA GLY A 202 -2.44 -6.89 -1.97
C GLY A 202 -2.11 -5.41 -2.15
N PHE A 203 -3.13 -4.57 -2.40
CA PHE A 203 -2.95 -3.12 -2.47
C PHE A 203 -2.89 -2.50 -1.07
N PRO A 204 -1.87 -1.66 -0.78
CA PRO A 204 -1.85 -0.90 0.44
C PRO A 204 -2.76 0.33 0.29
N GLU A 205 -3.35 0.78 1.40
CA GLU A 205 -3.93 2.10 1.47
C GLU A 205 -2.81 3.16 1.42
N ASN A 206 -3.00 4.18 0.58
CA ASN A 206 -2.08 5.29 0.44
C ASN A 206 -2.79 6.60 0.76
N ASP A 207 -2.38 7.24 1.87
CA ASP A 207 -2.84 8.55 2.34
C ASP A 207 -1.82 9.67 2.03
N THR A 208 -0.69 9.33 1.40
CA THR A 208 0.42 10.27 1.16
C THR A 208 0.35 10.96 -0.20
N ARG A 209 -0.36 10.38 -1.17
CA ARG A 209 -0.53 10.95 -2.51
C ARG A 209 -1.69 11.95 -2.58
N LEU A 210 -1.62 12.96 -1.72
CA LEU A 210 -2.65 14.01 -1.58
C LEU A 210 -2.96 14.72 -2.90
N ASN A 211 -1.99 14.79 -3.82
CA ASN A 211 -2.15 15.44 -5.11
C ASN A 211 -3.07 14.70 -6.09
N VAL A 212 -3.35 13.41 -5.87
CA VAL A 212 -4.21 12.60 -6.75
C VAL A 212 -5.48 12.11 -6.06
N LEU A 213 -5.60 12.33 -4.74
CA LEU A 213 -6.73 11.92 -3.92
C LEU A 213 -8.02 12.58 -4.42
N PRO A 214 -9.09 11.83 -4.73
CA PRO A 214 -10.39 12.41 -5.06
C PRO A 214 -10.96 13.24 -3.90
N GLU A 215 -11.86 14.16 -4.21
CA GLU A 215 -12.55 14.95 -3.18
C GLU A 215 -13.36 14.04 -2.24
N GLY A 216 -13.26 14.30 -0.93
CA GLY A 216 -13.93 13.51 0.11
C GLY A 216 -13.35 12.12 0.38
N VAL A 217 -12.37 11.66 -0.40
CA VAL A 217 -11.68 10.37 -0.19
C VAL A 217 -10.48 10.59 0.73
N THR A 218 -10.19 9.67 1.65
CA THR A 218 -9.08 9.78 2.61
C THR A 218 -7.88 8.88 2.28
N THR A 219 -8.11 7.76 1.60
CA THR A 219 -7.09 6.80 1.17
C THR A 219 -7.41 6.31 -0.23
N ILE A 220 -6.38 5.95 -0.99
CA ILE A 220 -6.50 5.27 -2.28
C ILE A 220 -5.68 3.99 -2.31
N HIS A 221 -6.09 3.01 -3.11
CA HIS A 221 -5.29 1.82 -3.35
C HIS A 221 -4.29 2.08 -4.47
N SER A 222 -3.02 2.23 -4.10
CA SER A 222 -1.93 2.41 -5.07
C SER A 222 -0.62 1.83 -4.57
N ASP A 223 0.23 1.45 -5.50
CA ASP A 223 1.56 0.92 -5.23
C ASP A 223 2.57 1.40 -6.26
N THR A 224 3.85 1.30 -5.93
CA THR A 224 4.94 1.70 -6.79
C THR A 224 6.00 0.61 -6.81
N LEU A 225 6.32 0.12 -8.02
CA LEU A 225 7.45 -0.76 -8.27
C LEU A 225 8.56 0.01 -8.99
N GLY A 226 9.79 -0.39 -8.74
CA GLY A 226 10.99 0.12 -9.38
C GLY A 226 11.85 0.99 -8.46
N VAL A 227 12.65 1.86 -9.09
CA VAL A 227 13.61 2.76 -8.42
C VAL A 227 13.20 4.21 -8.61
N LEU A 228 13.06 4.95 -7.51
CA LEU A 228 12.75 6.37 -7.54
C LEU A 228 13.77 7.17 -6.73
N ARG A 229 13.85 8.46 -7.07
CA ARG A 229 14.57 9.46 -6.32
C ARG A 229 13.82 9.80 -5.02
N MET A 230 14.52 9.71 -3.91
CA MET A 230 14.06 10.08 -2.57
C MET A 230 14.31 11.57 -2.30
N ARG A 231 13.65 12.11 -1.25
CA ARG A 231 13.79 13.53 -0.85
C ARG A 231 15.21 13.92 -0.44
N ASP A 232 15.97 12.97 0.10
CA ASP A 232 17.39 13.12 0.45
C ASP A 232 18.34 13.10 -0.77
N GLY A 233 17.78 12.98 -1.99
CA GLY A 233 18.54 12.90 -3.23
C GLY A 233 19.08 11.51 -3.56
N THR A 234 18.92 10.53 -2.67
CA THR A 234 19.28 9.13 -2.92
C THR A 234 18.27 8.45 -3.86
N TYR A 235 18.63 7.30 -4.41
CA TYR A 235 17.74 6.45 -5.20
C TYR A 235 17.51 5.16 -4.45
N ARG A 236 16.24 4.74 -4.33
CA ARG A 236 15.88 3.52 -3.61
C ARG A 236 14.96 2.67 -4.46
N ILE A 237 15.26 1.38 -4.51
CA ILE A 237 14.35 0.37 -5.04
C ILE A 237 13.29 0.14 -3.97
N PHE A 238 12.02 0.19 -4.36
CA PHE A 238 10.92 -0.07 -3.44
C PHE A 238 10.86 -1.55 -3.10
N ASP A 239 10.74 -1.89 -1.81
CA ASP A 239 10.70 -3.27 -1.29
C ASP A 239 9.84 -4.25 -2.13
N PRO A 240 8.62 -3.91 -2.56
CA PRO A 240 7.78 -4.84 -3.32
C PRO A 240 8.39 -5.25 -4.66
N THR A 241 9.25 -4.40 -5.24
CA THR A 241 9.94 -4.63 -6.53
C THR A 241 10.81 -5.88 -6.49
N THR A 242 11.53 -6.09 -5.39
CA THR A 242 12.46 -7.22 -5.24
C THR A 242 11.81 -8.36 -4.47
N ARG A 243 10.97 -8.07 -3.47
CA ARG A 243 10.30 -9.11 -2.67
C ARG A 243 9.31 -9.94 -3.49
N TYR A 244 8.65 -9.32 -4.46
CA TYR A 244 7.66 -9.97 -5.34
C TYR A 244 8.11 -9.90 -6.81
N ALA A 245 9.35 -10.34 -7.04
CA ALA A 245 10.08 -10.21 -8.29
C ALA A 245 9.33 -10.73 -9.54
N HIS A 246 8.52 -11.78 -9.43
CA HIS A 246 7.80 -12.33 -10.59
C HIS A 246 6.65 -11.42 -11.02
N VAL A 247 5.97 -10.74 -10.10
CA VAL A 247 5.00 -9.71 -10.47
C VAL A 247 5.70 -8.58 -11.22
N THR A 248 6.85 -8.12 -10.72
CA THR A 248 7.65 -7.10 -11.40
C THR A 248 8.06 -7.52 -12.80
N LYS A 249 8.64 -8.73 -12.95
CA LYS A 249 9.03 -9.29 -14.25
C LYS A 249 7.85 -9.40 -15.22
N LEU A 250 6.71 -9.88 -14.74
CA LEU A 250 5.48 -9.99 -15.53
C LEU A 250 5.00 -8.63 -16.04
N LEU A 251 5.01 -7.59 -15.20
CA LEU A 251 4.62 -6.24 -15.60
C LEU A 251 5.63 -5.60 -16.58
N CYS A 252 6.92 -5.88 -16.43
CA CYS A 252 7.94 -5.45 -17.41
C CYS A 252 7.77 -6.16 -18.76
N GLN A 253 7.52 -7.47 -18.76
CA GLN A 253 7.29 -8.24 -19.98
C GLN A 253 5.99 -7.81 -20.68
N TRP A 254 4.89 -7.63 -19.92
CA TRP A 254 3.62 -7.14 -20.45
C TRP A 254 3.75 -5.78 -21.13
N PHE A 255 4.51 -4.86 -20.53
CA PHE A 255 4.81 -3.58 -21.18
C PHE A 255 5.53 -3.81 -22.51
N GLY A 256 6.56 -4.65 -22.53
CA GLY A 256 7.33 -4.97 -23.74
C GLY A 256 6.47 -5.56 -24.87
N THR A 257 5.50 -6.43 -24.55
CA THR A 257 4.61 -7.07 -25.53
C THR A 257 3.44 -6.17 -25.96
N THR A 258 2.99 -5.26 -25.09
CA THR A 258 1.74 -4.51 -25.26
C THR A 258 1.94 -3.01 -25.48
N LYS A 259 3.19 -2.51 -25.48
CA LYS A 259 3.55 -1.09 -25.63
C LYS A 259 2.74 -0.35 -26.70
N GLY A 260 2.55 -0.98 -27.86
CA GLY A 260 1.83 -0.40 -29.00
C GLY A 260 2.63 0.71 -29.70
N LYS A 261 2.03 1.31 -30.74
CA LYS A 261 2.71 2.29 -31.62
C LYS A 261 2.80 3.70 -31.04
N ASP A 262 1.99 4.03 -30.03
CA ASP A 262 1.90 5.38 -29.50
C ASP A 262 3.08 5.74 -28.59
N ALA A 263 3.67 4.74 -27.93
CA ALA A 263 4.88 4.91 -27.12
C ALA A 263 6.12 4.64 -28.00
N PRO A 264 7.08 5.58 -28.09
CA PRO A 264 8.24 5.43 -28.97
C PRO A 264 9.08 4.22 -28.57
N PRO A 265 9.67 3.46 -29.52
CA PRO A 265 10.45 2.24 -29.23
C PRO A 265 11.50 2.41 -28.13
N GLU A 266 12.16 3.56 -28.08
CA GLU A 266 13.21 3.94 -27.13
C GLU A 266 12.68 4.28 -25.74
N PHE A 267 11.37 4.48 -25.57
CA PHE A 267 10.81 4.73 -24.25
C PHE A 267 11.04 3.53 -23.33
N THR A 268 11.81 3.80 -22.29
CA THR A 268 12.00 2.91 -21.14
C THR A 268 11.71 3.66 -19.84
N PHE A 269 11.69 2.92 -18.74
CA PHE A 269 11.15 3.40 -17.48
C PHE A 269 11.99 2.89 -16.31
N THR A 270 11.90 3.58 -15.18
CA THR A 270 12.54 3.18 -13.91
C THR A 270 11.51 2.84 -12.85
N GLY A 271 10.23 3.16 -13.07
CA GLY A 271 9.17 2.91 -12.12
C GLY A 271 7.82 2.64 -12.78
N ILE A 272 6.97 1.95 -12.03
CA ILE A 272 5.60 1.58 -12.40
C ILE A 272 4.70 1.96 -11.23
N ASN A 273 3.75 2.87 -11.46
CA ASN A 273 2.66 3.11 -10.51
C ASN A 273 1.48 2.21 -10.87
N ILE A 274 1.00 1.46 -9.89
CA ILE A 274 -0.14 0.53 -10.03
C ILE A 274 -1.27 1.09 -9.18
N ASN A 275 -2.38 1.42 -9.82
CA ASN A 275 -3.52 2.06 -9.17
C ASN A 275 -4.76 1.15 -9.28
N HIS A 276 -5.53 1.03 -8.20
CA HIS A 276 -6.74 0.22 -8.16
C HIS A 276 -7.96 1.08 -7.76
N ASN A 277 -8.99 1.07 -8.60
CA ASN A 277 -10.33 1.60 -8.30
C ASN A 277 -10.39 3.04 -7.77
N TYR A 278 -9.55 3.94 -8.27
CA TYR A 278 -9.74 5.38 -8.07
C TYR A 278 -9.53 6.18 -9.34
N ALA A 279 -10.29 7.27 -9.48
CA ALA A 279 -10.15 8.25 -10.55
C ALA A 279 -9.31 9.42 -10.02
N GLY A 280 -8.01 9.44 -10.36
CA GLY A 280 -7.10 10.47 -9.86
C GLY A 280 -7.56 11.87 -10.25
N ARG A 281 -7.59 12.79 -9.27
CA ARG A 281 -7.93 14.20 -9.55
C ARG A 281 -6.95 14.83 -10.53
N ARG A 282 -7.31 15.97 -11.10
CA ARG A 282 -6.41 16.73 -11.99
C ARG A 282 -5.13 17.10 -11.25
N HIS A 283 -3.99 16.72 -11.80
CA HIS A 283 -2.67 16.97 -11.22
C HIS A 283 -1.58 17.00 -12.29
N ARG A 284 -0.36 17.36 -11.86
CA ARG A 284 0.87 17.21 -12.62
C ARG A 284 1.78 16.28 -11.84
N ASP A 285 2.41 15.33 -12.51
CA ASP A 285 3.44 14.53 -11.86
C ASP A 285 4.68 15.38 -11.60
N ALA A 286 5.30 15.12 -10.46
CA ALA A 286 6.58 15.70 -10.06
C ALA A 286 7.62 14.59 -9.89
N ASN A 287 8.90 14.96 -9.89
CA ASN A 287 10.03 14.04 -9.67
C ASN A 287 10.15 12.91 -10.71
N ASN A 288 9.60 13.09 -11.91
CA ASN A 288 9.85 12.25 -13.08
C ASN A 288 10.33 13.11 -14.27
N GLU A 289 10.77 12.46 -15.34
CA GLU A 289 11.32 13.13 -16.54
C GLU A 289 10.24 13.66 -17.50
N GLY A 290 8.96 13.43 -17.21
CA GLY A 290 7.81 13.84 -18.02
C GLY A 290 7.20 12.68 -18.82
N PRO A 291 7.85 12.21 -19.92
CA PRO A 291 7.28 11.19 -20.77
C PRO A 291 6.91 9.92 -19.99
N SER A 292 5.67 9.48 -20.17
CA SER A 292 5.05 8.39 -19.43
C SER A 292 4.10 7.60 -20.34
N ALA A 293 3.88 6.33 -20.01
CA ALA A 293 2.94 5.46 -20.71
C ALA A 293 1.90 4.93 -19.73
N ILE A 294 0.62 5.10 -20.04
CA ILE A 294 -0.50 4.67 -19.19
C ILE A 294 -1.45 3.76 -19.95
N LYS A 295 -1.93 2.72 -19.27
CA LYS A 295 -3.01 1.86 -19.75
C LYS A 295 -3.95 1.50 -18.61
N ALA A 296 -5.22 1.33 -18.91
CA ALA A 296 -6.22 0.86 -17.96
C ALA A 296 -6.82 -0.47 -18.43
N ILE A 297 -6.94 -1.41 -17.50
CA ILE A 297 -7.40 -2.79 -17.72
C ILE A 297 -8.40 -3.19 -16.63
N GLY A 298 -9.17 -4.24 -16.88
CA GLY A 298 -10.24 -4.72 -15.99
C GLY A 298 -11.62 -4.55 -16.63
N LYS A 299 -12.66 -4.87 -15.86
CA LYS A 299 -14.05 -4.79 -16.29
C LYS A 299 -14.68 -3.48 -15.81
N PHE A 300 -14.57 -2.43 -16.63
CA PHE A 300 -15.08 -1.11 -16.29
C PHE A 300 -15.61 -0.35 -17.51
N THR A 301 -16.37 0.73 -17.25
CA THR A 301 -16.84 1.70 -18.25
C THR A 301 -16.52 3.12 -17.80
N GLY A 302 -16.21 4.02 -18.72
CA GLY A 302 -15.79 5.40 -18.42
C GLY A 302 -14.28 5.51 -18.17
N GLY A 303 -13.83 6.49 -17.38
CA GLY A 303 -12.43 6.53 -16.93
C GLY A 303 -11.41 6.97 -17.98
N LYS A 304 -11.83 7.81 -18.94
CA LYS A 304 -10.91 8.45 -19.90
C LYS A 304 -9.93 9.36 -19.18
N LEU A 305 -8.74 9.53 -19.75
CA LEU A 305 -7.75 10.47 -19.25
C LEU A 305 -8.02 11.86 -19.81
N ASN A 306 -8.31 12.81 -18.94
CA ASN A 306 -8.37 14.24 -19.24
C ASN A 306 -6.96 14.76 -19.33
N TYR A 307 -6.45 15.01 -20.53
CA TYR A 307 -5.07 15.41 -20.75
C TYR A 307 -4.98 16.82 -21.33
N PHE A 308 -4.12 17.67 -20.76
CA PHE A 308 -3.95 19.07 -21.18
C PHE A 308 -2.64 19.23 -21.96
N PRO A 309 -2.64 19.07 -23.30
CA PRO A 309 -1.41 19.10 -24.09
C PRO A 309 -0.75 20.50 -24.13
N LYS A 310 -1.52 21.58 -23.94
CA LYS A 310 -1.04 22.97 -23.91
C LYS A 310 -0.43 23.35 -22.54
N ASP A 311 -0.64 22.53 -21.50
CA ASP A 311 -0.16 22.80 -20.14
C ASP A 311 1.32 22.42 -19.99
N VAL A 312 2.19 23.05 -20.76
CA VAL A 312 3.64 22.81 -20.76
C VAL A 312 4.33 23.50 -19.58
N LYS A 313 5.43 22.92 -19.08
CA LYS A 313 6.22 23.52 -17.99
C LYS A 313 6.88 24.82 -18.45
N LYS A 314 6.41 25.95 -17.92
CA LYS A 314 6.94 27.31 -18.16
C LYS A 314 6.88 28.15 -16.88
N LYS A 315 7.64 29.26 -16.84
CA LYS A 315 7.55 30.25 -15.75
C LYS A 315 6.15 30.88 -15.75
N GLY A 316 5.56 31.08 -14.57
CA GLY A 316 4.21 31.64 -14.43
C GLY A 316 3.07 30.71 -14.86
N ARG A 317 3.32 29.39 -14.93
CA ARG A 317 2.27 28.39 -15.19
C ARG A 317 1.23 28.41 -14.06
N VAL A 318 -0.03 28.58 -14.44
CA VAL A 318 -1.18 28.66 -13.53
C VAL A 318 -1.42 27.37 -12.75
N ASP A 319 -2.20 27.45 -11.67
CA ASP A 319 -2.63 26.26 -10.93
C ASP A 319 -3.45 25.31 -11.81
N VAL A 320 -3.45 24.01 -11.50
CA VAL A 320 -4.22 23.02 -12.26
C VAL A 320 -5.73 23.26 -12.18
N ALA A 321 -6.21 23.89 -11.10
CA ALA A 321 -7.61 24.25 -10.90
C ALA A 321 -8.07 25.37 -11.84
N GLU A 322 -7.15 26.22 -12.30
CA GLU A 322 -7.44 27.36 -13.16
C GLU A 322 -7.47 27.00 -14.66
N LEU A 323 -7.08 25.77 -15.03
CA LEU A 323 -7.10 25.33 -16.43
C LEU A 323 -8.55 25.12 -16.91
N ASP A 324 -8.89 25.73 -18.05
CA ASP A 324 -10.21 25.57 -18.68
C ASP A 324 -10.40 24.10 -19.10
N PRO A 325 -11.44 23.40 -18.61
CA PRO A 325 -11.76 22.03 -19.04
C PRO A 325 -11.82 21.83 -20.56
N LYS A 326 -12.12 22.87 -21.35
CA LYS A 326 -12.13 22.83 -22.83
C LYS A 326 -10.74 22.60 -23.43
N ASP A 327 -9.67 22.94 -22.72
CA ASP A 327 -8.28 22.68 -23.13
C ASP A 327 -7.84 21.22 -22.87
N SER A 328 -8.77 20.35 -22.49
CA SER A 328 -8.49 18.93 -22.25
C SER A 328 -8.92 18.05 -23.43
N LEU A 329 -8.07 17.09 -23.76
CA LEU A 329 -8.41 15.97 -24.63
C LEU A 329 -8.78 14.75 -23.78
N LYS A 330 -9.81 14.02 -24.23
CA LYS A 330 -10.25 12.78 -23.61
C LYS A 330 -9.54 11.60 -24.27
N LEU A 331 -8.46 11.11 -23.65
CA LEU A 331 -7.70 9.96 -24.17
C LEU A 331 -8.29 8.65 -23.64
N ASP A 332 -8.59 7.72 -24.55
CA ASP A 332 -9.04 6.38 -24.20
C ASP A 332 -7.85 5.52 -23.73
N LEU A 333 -8.01 4.91 -22.56
CA LEU A 333 -7.00 4.07 -21.90
C LEU A 333 -7.27 2.57 -22.06
N THR A 334 -8.39 2.19 -22.68
CA THR A 334 -8.82 0.79 -22.88
C THR A 334 -8.32 0.18 -24.19
N LYS A 335 -7.73 1.01 -25.07
CA LYS A 335 -7.20 0.56 -26.37
C LYS A 335 -6.11 -0.50 -26.21
N LYS A 336 -5.81 -1.21 -27.32
CA LYS A 336 -4.84 -2.32 -27.36
C LYS A 336 -3.48 -1.94 -26.79
N GLY A 337 -2.90 -0.81 -27.22
CA GLY A 337 -1.60 -0.32 -26.75
C GLY A 337 -1.66 0.67 -25.59
N PHE A 338 -0.50 1.05 -25.06
CA PHE A 338 -0.42 2.11 -24.06
C PHE A 338 -0.71 3.49 -24.67
N THR A 339 -1.29 4.38 -23.86
CA THR A 339 -1.38 5.80 -24.19
C THR A 339 -0.12 6.50 -23.70
N PHE A 340 0.65 7.07 -24.62
CA PHE A 340 1.83 7.86 -24.31
C PHE A 340 1.48 9.33 -24.09
N PHE A 341 2.03 9.94 -23.05
CA PHE A 341 1.74 11.32 -22.66
C PHE A 341 2.88 11.91 -21.81
N ASN A 342 2.86 13.22 -21.61
CA ASN A 342 3.77 13.88 -20.68
C ASN A 342 3.11 14.01 -19.30
N GLY A 343 3.56 13.22 -18.32
CA GLY A 343 3.07 13.26 -16.95
C GLY A 343 3.29 14.60 -16.25
N ASN A 344 4.22 15.44 -16.73
CA ASN A 344 4.40 16.79 -16.19
C ASN A 344 3.37 17.81 -16.70
N ASN A 345 2.54 17.43 -17.68
CA ASN A 345 1.37 18.21 -18.10
C ASN A 345 0.16 17.84 -17.21
N ALA A 346 -0.80 18.76 -17.06
CA ALA A 346 -1.98 18.46 -16.25
C ALA A 346 -2.75 17.29 -16.84
N HIS A 347 -3.16 16.40 -15.95
CA HIS A 347 -4.00 15.27 -16.31
C HIS A 347 -4.84 14.79 -15.13
N GLY A 348 -5.98 14.17 -15.43
CA GLY A 348 -6.88 13.57 -14.44
C GLY A 348 -7.74 12.49 -15.07
N VAL A 349 -8.44 11.69 -14.28
CA VAL A 349 -9.25 10.59 -14.79
C VAL A 349 -10.72 10.93 -14.61
N ASP A 350 -11.53 10.77 -15.66
CA ASP A 350 -12.99 10.89 -15.56
C ASP A 350 -13.56 9.82 -14.62
N PRO A 351 -14.75 10.05 -14.03
CA PRO A 351 -15.45 9.00 -13.30
C PRO A 351 -15.62 7.71 -14.14
N PHE A 352 -15.58 6.56 -13.46
CA PHE A 352 -15.83 5.26 -14.06
C PHE A 352 -16.63 4.37 -13.10
N LYS A 353 -17.17 3.27 -13.65
CA LYS A 353 -17.84 2.22 -12.89
C LYS A 353 -17.23 0.87 -13.23
N GLY A 354 -17.12 -0.02 -12.23
CA GLY A 354 -16.54 -1.35 -12.36
C GLY A 354 -15.14 -1.45 -11.75
N GLU A 355 -14.46 -2.56 -12.04
CA GLU A 355 -13.12 -2.84 -11.53
C GLU A 355 -12.08 -2.40 -12.56
N ARG A 356 -11.25 -1.43 -12.16
CA ARG A 356 -10.26 -0.77 -13.00
C ARG A 356 -8.89 -0.79 -12.31
N PHE A 357 -7.92 -1.36 -13.01
CA PHE A 357 -6.52 -1.17 -12.73
C PHE A 357 -5.94 -0.19 -13.75
N SER A 358 -5.09 0.72 -13.32
CA SER A 358 -4.28 1.50 -14.25
C SER A 358 -2.82 1.47 -13.87
N LEU A 359 -1.97 1.26 -14.87
CA LEU A 359 -0.54 1.18 -14.73
C LEU A 359 0.11 2.33 -15.48
N VAL A 360 0.96 3.08 -14.78
CA VAL A 360 1.72 4.20 -15.33
C VAL A 360 3.20 3.89 -15.25
N TYR A 361 3.84 3.78 -16.42
CA TYR A 361 5.26 3.58 -16.57
C TYR A 361 5.94 4.93 -16.75
N PHE A 362 6.97 5.22 -15.97
CA PHE A 362 7.64 6.51 -15.97
C PHE A 362 9.14 6.38 -15.63
N THR A 363 9.91 7.41 -15.94
CA THR A 363 11.32 7.52 -15.54
C THR A 363 11.48 8.57 -14.45
N THR A 364 12.08 8.20 -13.33
CA THR A 364 12.37 9.11 -12.21
C THR A 364 13.32 10.22 -12.64
N ALA A 365 13.13 11.41 -12.09
CA ALA A 365 14.02 12.54 -12.36
C ALA A 365 15.44 12.21 -11.91
N GLY A 366 16.43 12.58 -12.74
CA GLY A 366 17.85 12.37 -12.43
C GLY A 366 18.30 10.91 -12.51
N PHE A 367 17.56 10.05 -13.22
CA PHE A 367 17.85 8.61 -13.38
C PHE A 367 19.32 8.27 -13.71
N HIS A 368 20.06 9.16 -14.38
CA HIS A 368 21.49 9.01 -14.65
C HIS A 368 22.35 8.84 -13.38
N LYS A 369 21.86 9.28 -12.21
CA LYS A 369 22.51 9.14 -10.90
C LYS A 369 22.19 7.84 -10.16
N ILE A 370 21.33 6.98 -10.70
CA ILE A 370 21.09 5.64 -10.14
C ILE A 370 22.38 4.85 -10.28
N LYS A 371 22.89 4.28 -9.18
CA LYS A 371 24.16 3.55 -9.18
C LYS A 371 24.01 2.19 -9.85
N ASP A 372 25.14 1.63 -10.29
CA ASP A 372 25.17 0.36 -11.02
C ASP A 372 24.58 -0.80 -10.22
N LYS A 373 24.77 -0.80 -8.89
CA LYS A 373 24.12 -1.79 -8.00
C LYS A 373 22.61 -1.82 -8.21
N GLU A 374 21.93 -0.67 -8.13
CA GLU A 374 20.48 -0.62 -8.32
C GLU A 374 20.11 -0.89 -9.79
N ARG A 375 20.89 -0.42 -10.76
CA ARG A 375 20.66 -0.70 -12.20
C ARG A 375 20.70 -2.19 -12.52
N ASN A 376 21.64 -2.93 -11.95
CA ASN A 376 21.79 -4.37 -12.16
C ASN A 376 20.58 -5.12 -11.61
N ILE A 377 20.17 -4.83 -10.38
CA ILE A 377 18.96 -5.42 -9.76
C ILE A 377 17.73 -5.14 -10.63
N MET A 378 17.55 -3.90 -11.08
CA MET A 378 16.43 -3.52 -11.94
C MET A 378 16.46 -4.26 -13.28
N THR A 379 17.64 -4.43 -13.88
CA THR A 379 17.82 -5.16 -15.14
C THR A 379 17.47 -6.65 -14.99
N GLU A 380 17.89 -7.28 -13.89
CA GLU A 380 17.53 -8.68 -13.55
C GLU A 380 16.01 -8.87 -13.39
N LEU A 381 15.29 -7.82 -13.00
CA LEU A 381 13.83 -7.79 -12.86
C LEU A 381 13.10 -7.42 -14.16
N GLY A 382 13.84 -7.26 -15.27
CA GLY A 382 13.28 -7.02 -16.60
C GLY A 382 13.13 -5.54 -16.98
N PHE A 383 13.61 -4.60 -16.15
CA PHE A 383 13.64 -3.20 -16.56
C PHE A 383 14.74 -2.97 -17.60
N LYS A 384 14.43 -2.17 -18.63
CA LYS A 384 15.43 -1.65 -19.56
C LYS A 384 15.82 -0.26 -19.08
N MET A 385 16.99 -0.08 -18.47
CA MET A 385 17.34 1.21 -17.87
C MET A 385 17.53 2.30 -18.93
N PRO A 386 16.97 3.52 -18.74
CA PRO A 386 17.13 4.61 -19.70
C PRO A 386 18.57 5.15 -19.73
N THR A 387 18.97 5.64 -20.90
CA THR A 387 20.17 6.46 -21.14
C THR A 387 19.76 7.93 -21.36
N ALA A 388 20.68 8.87 -21.17
CA ALA A 388 20.44 10.30 -21.47
C ALA A 388 19.94 10.49 -22.90
N GLU A 389 20.64 9.89 -23.85
CA GLU A 389 20.32 9.96 -25.28
C GLU A 389 18.92 9.41 -25.61
N SER A 390 18.56 8.25 -25.05
CA SER A 390 17.21 7.68 -25.24
C SER A 390 16.13 8.59 -24.66
N MET A 391 16.38 9.20 -23.49
CA MET A 391 15.43 10.08 -22.84
C MET A 391 15.21 11.37 -23.63
N ASP A 392 16.27 11.94 -24.21
CA ASP A 392 16.15 13.16 -25.02
C ASP A 392 15.32 12.90 -26.29
N ARG A 393 15.55 11.78 -26.98
CA ARG A 393 14.70 11.34 -28.10
C ARG A 393 13.23 11.18 -27.71
N VAL A 394 12.99 10.51 -26.58
CA VAL A 394 11.65 10.25 -26.06
C VAL A 394 10.93 11.55 -25.69
N LYS A 395 11.63 12.49 -25.05
CA LYS A 395 11.10 13.84 -24.75
C LYS A 395 10.75 14.60 -26.01
N GLU A 396 11.56 14.50 -27.06
CA GLU A 396 11.27 15.14 -28.35
C GLU A 396 9.99 14.58 -28.98
N VAL A 397 9.84 13.25 -29.00
CA VAL A 397 8.60 12.61 -29.47
C VAL A 397 7.39 13.06 -28.64
N SER A 398 7.53 13.10 -27.30
CA SER A 398 6.48 13.57 -26.41
C SER A 398 6.05 15.01 -26.73
N ARG A 399 7.00 15.93 -26.95
CA ARG A 399 6.72 17.32 -27.33
C ARG A 399 5.97 17.41 -28.66
N LYS A 400 6.41 16.66 -29.68
CA LYS A 400 5.74 16.62 -30.99
C LYS A 400 4.30 16.10 -30.87
N GLN A 401 4.08 15.06 -30.06
CA GLN A 401 2.73 14.55 -29.81
C GLN A 401 1.84 15.57 -29.10
N ASP A 402 2.37 16.30 -28.12
CA ASP A 402 1.64 17.36 -27.43
C ASP A 402 1.27 18.51 -28.39
N LEU A 403 2.18 18.91 -29.28
CA LEU A 403 1.89 19.92 -30.31
C LEU A 403 0.79 19.44 -31.27
N LEU A 404 0.81 18.17 -31.69
CA LEU A 404 -0.24 17.60 -32.56
C LEU A 404 -1.59 17.56 -31.85
N ARG A 405 -1.61 17.14 -30.59
CA ARG A 405 -2.80 17.14 -29.73
C ARG A 405 -3.35 18.54 -29.51
N ALA A 406 -2.49 19.51 -29.25
CA ALA A 406 -2.88 20.90 -29.05
C ALA A 406 -3.55 21.52 -30.28
N LYS A 407 -3.24 21.05 -31.50
CA LYS A 407 -3.91 21.46 -32.75
C LYS A 407 -5.32 20.88 -32.92
N GLN A 408 -5.67 19.85 -32.15
CA GLN A 408 -7.01 19.23 -32.16
C GLN A 408 -7.99 19.95 -31.22
N LEU A 409 -7.49 20.89 -30.42
CA LEU A 409 -8.21 21.73 -29.47
C LEU A 409 -8.27 23.16 -29.99
#